data_AF-A0A565A5Y4-F1
#
_entry.id   AF-A0A565A5Y4-F1
#
_cell.length_a   1.000
_cell.length_b   1.000
_cell.length_c   1.000
_cell.angle_alpha   90.00
_cell.angle_beta   90.00
_cell.angle_gamma   90.00
#
_symmetry.space_group_name_H-M   'P 1'
#
loop_
_entity.id
_entity.type
_entity.pdbx_description
1 polymer ?
#
loop_
_entity_poly.entity_id
_entity_poly.type
_entity_poly.pdbx_seq_one_letter_code
_entity_poly.pdbx_strand_id
1 'polypeptide(L)'
;VFNKQNVNGKSFEFCQRLLKEYEEFDNDHFCMYYIEEKNKLPYEILEKLIDPYEKFYSGNAQGKKCDCVCAKECAILYNKNRNICLESKDNDFCNELEKFKKKYDENMLLISECKYAPKSLPSAKEHDVSVIIITPISLIVLISFTLFILYKKYSKIKRKKNIYKHIEQQSNQLLHEKMYNMDSYNIKYQMNHHSS
;
A
#
# COMPACT_ATOMS: atom_id res chain seq x y z
N VAL A 1 13.15 -1.98 -43.49
CA VAL A 1 12.18 -3.08 -43.32
C VAL A 1 12.85 -4.15 -42.50
N PHE A 2 12.65 -4.15 -41.17
CA PHE A 2 13.17 -5.21 -40.31
C PHE A 2 12.31 -6.46 -40.50
N ASN A 3 12.94 -7.59 -40.81
CA ASN A 3 12.23 -8.80 -41.22
C ASN A 3 11.65 -9.51 -39.98
N LYS A 4 10.34 -9.37 -39.78
CA LYS A 4 9.54 -10.02 -38.71
C LYS A 4 9.78 -11.53 -38.60
N GLN A 5 10.16 -12.20 -39.70
CA GLN A 5 10.47 -13.64 -39.70
C GLN A 5 11.81 -13.97 -39.02
N ASN A 6 12.82 -13.11 -39.15
CA ASN A 6 14.16 -13.36 -38.61
C ASN A 6 14.20 -13.17 -37.09
N VAL A 7 13.51 -12.14 -36.59
CA VAL A 7 13.45 -11.89 -35.14
C VAL A 7 12.58 -12.94 -34.44
N ASN A 8 11.49 -13.40 -35.07
CA ASN A 8 10.69 -14.52 -34.56
C ASN A 8 11.51 -15.81 -34.41
N GLY A 9 12.47 -16.06 -35.32
CA GLY A 9 13.42 -17.16 -35.19
C GLY A 9 14.33 -17.01 -33.96
N LYS A 10 14.98 -15.85 -33.82
CA LYS A 10 15.88 -15.55 -32.69
C LYS A 10 15.16 -15.64 -31.34
N SER A 11 13.96 -15.08 -31.24
CA SER A 11 13.17 -15.12 -30.00
C SER A 11 12.75 -16.53 -29.62
N PHE A 12 12.37 -17.34 -30.61
CA PHE A 12 12.00 -18.74 -30.42
C PHE A 12 13.19 -19.59 -29.98
N GLU A 13 14.34 -19.43 -30.64
CA GLU A 13 15.59 -20.09 -30.25
C GLU A 13 16.03 -19.70 -28.83
N PHE A 14 15.95 -18.40 -28.50
CA PHE A 14 16.25 -17.90 -27.17
C PHE A 14 15.36 -18.56 -26.12
N CYS A 15 14.04 -18.54 -26.31
CA CYS A 15 13.11 -19.12 -25.36
C CYS A 15 13.25 -20.64 -25.24
N GLN A 16 13.52 -21.35 -26.34
CA GLN A 16 13.76 -22.79 -26.29
C GLN A 16 15.05 -23.13 -25.54
N ARG A 17 16.13 -22.37 -25.78
CA ARG A 17 17.39 -22.53 -25.05
C ARG A 17 17.19 -22.26 -23.56
N LEU A 18 16.51 -21.16 -23.25
CA LEU A 18 16.24 -20.76 -21.89
C LEU A 18 15.45 -21.84 -21.15
N LEU A 19 14.31 -22.31 -21.70
CA LEU A 19 13.48 -23.37 -21.09
C LEU A 19 14.22 -24.71 -20.92
N LYS A 20 15.22 -25.01 -21.75
CA LYS A 20 16.04 -26.23 -21.63
C LYS A 20 17.14 -26.12 -20.57
N GLU A 21 17.68 -24.92 -20.36
CA GLU A 21 18.81 -24.71 -19.45
C GLU A 21 18.40 -24.60 -17.98
N TYR A 22 17.12 -24.34 -17.68
CA TYR A 22 16.63 -24.31 -16.31
C TYR A 22 15.39 -25.21 -16.18
N GLU A 23 15.55 -26.30 -15.43
CA GLU A 23 14.50 -27.30 -15.21
C GLU A 23 13.33 -26.78 -14.36
N GLU A 24 13.55 -25.70 -13.59
CA GLU A 24 12.55 -25.04 -12.75
C GLU A 24 12.32 -23.60 -13.21
N PHE A 25 11.60 -23.41 -14.30
CA PHE A 25 10.87 -22.16 -14.45
C PHE A 25 9.57 -22.25 -13.68
N ASP A 26 9.23 -21.17 -12.98
CA ASP A 26 7.84 -20.94 -12.61
C ASP A 26 7.01 -21.04 -13.89
N ASN A 27 5.88 -21.77 -13.87
CA ASN A 27 5.01 -22.02 -15.04
C ASN A 27 4.49 -20.72 -15.69
N ASP A 28 4.77 -19.59 -15.06
CA ASP A 28 4.39 -18.24 -15.40
C ASP A 28 5.50 -17.47 -16.17
N HIS A 29 6.51 -18.13 -16.72
CA HIS A 29 7.57 -17.48 -17.49
C HIS A 29 7.08 -17.03 -18.89
N PHE A 30 7.39 -15.81 -19.33
CA PHE A 30 7.00 -15.32 -20.67
C PHE A 30 7.40 -16.26 -21.83
N CYS A 31 8.51 -16.99 -21.71
CA CYS A 31 8.92 -17.97 -22.73
C CYS A 31 8.00 -19.19 -22.83
N MET A 32 7.36 -19.63 -21.74
CA MET A 32 6.32 -20.65 -21.78
C MET A 32 5.11 -20.13 -22.57
N TYR A 33 4.62 -18.92 -22.24
CA TYR A 33 3.52 -18.30 -22.99
C TYR A 33 3.84 -18.10 -24.47
N TYR A 34 5.07 -17.67 -24.79
CA TYR A 34 5.48 -17.45 -26.18
C TYR A 34 5.59 -18.75 -26.99
N ILE A 35 6.07 -19.85 -26.39
CA ILE A 35 6.27 -21.14 -27.08
C ILE A 35 4.97 -21.95 -27.15
N GLU A 36 4.21 -22.02 -26.06
CA GLU A 36 3.03 -22.89 -25.92
C GLU A 36 1.75 -22.24 -26.44
N GLU A 37 1.58 -20.93 -26.22
CA GLU A 37 0.37 -20.20 -26.59
C GLU A 37 0.73 -19.00 -27.47
N LYS A 38 1.20 -19.31 -28.69
CA LYS A 38 1.77 -18.47 -29.77
C LYS A 38 1.15 -17.08 -30.05
N ASN A 39 0.11 -16.65 -29.34
CA ASN A 39 -0.64 -15.41 -29.55
C ASN A 39 -0.92 -14.59 -28.26
N LYS A 40 -0.48 -14.98 -27.05
CA LYS A 40 -0.77 -14.18 -25.84
C LYS A 40 0.17 -13.01 -25.61
N LEU A 41 1.42 -13.08 -26.06
CA LEU A 41 2.38 -11.98 -25.91
C LEU A 41 2.77 -11.43 -27.29
N PRO A 42 2.39 -10.18 -27.63
CA PRO A 42 2.82 -9.54 -28.87
C PRO A 42 4.34 -9.60 -29.07
N TYR A 43 4.74 -9.88 -30.32
CA TYR A 43 6.16 -9.95 -30.72
C TYR A 43 6.99 -8.72 -30.28
N GLU A 44 6.40 -7.53 -30.34
CA GLU A 44 7.07 -6.28 -29.96
C GLU A 44 7.37 -6.20 -28.45
N ILE A 45 6.59 -6.91 -27.64
CA ILE A 45 6.83 -7.07 -26.19
C ILE A 45 7.98 -8.05 -25.97
N LEU A 46 7.96 -9.15 -26.71
CA LEU A 46 8.97 -10.19 -26.63
C LEU A 46 10.37 -9.67 -26.97
N GLU A 47 10.49 -8.89 -28.05
CA GLU A 47 11.76 -8.26 -28.44
C GLU A 47 12.34 -7.39 -27.31
N LYS A 48 11.48 -6.67 -26.58
CA LYS A 48 11.88 -5.83 -25.44
C LYS A 48 12.33 -6.65 -24.22
N LEU A 49 11.77 -7.86 -24.04
CA LEU A 49 12.08 -8.74 -22.91
C LEU A 49 13.32 -9.61 -23.14
N ILE A 50 13.70 -9.89 -24.40
CA ILE A 50 14.84 -10.79 -24.69
C ILE A 50 16.13 -10.25 -24.10
N ASP A 51 16.50 -8.99 -24.37
CA ASP A 51 17.79 -8.44 -23.94
C ASP A 51 18.02 -8.51 -22.42
N PRO A 52 17.10 -8.02 -21.55
CA PRO A 52 17.31 -8.10 -20.10
C PRO A 52 17.35 -9.55 -19.59
N TYR A 53 16.52 -10.45 -20.13
CA TYR A 53 16.52 -11.85 -19.71
C TYR A 53 17.76 -12.58 -20.24
N GLU A 54 18.14 -12.40 -21.49
CA GLU A 54 19.35 -12.99 -22.06
C GLU A 54 20.57 -12.52 -21.29
N LYS A 55 20.64 -11.25 -20.89
CA LYS A 55 21.73 -10.76 -20.07
C LYS A 55 21.74 -11.35 -18.67
N PHE A 56 20.58 -11.41 -18.03
CA PHE A 56 20.44 -11.98 -16.68
C PHE A 56 20.85 -13.45 -16.64
N TYR A 57 20.45 -14.21 -17.66
CA TYR A 57 20.68 -15.65 -17.75
C TYR A 57 21.99 -16.05 -18.43
N SER A 58 22.63 -15.19 -19.23
CA SER A 58 23.97 -15.46 -19.79
C SER A 58 25.08 -15.40 -18.74
N GLY A 59 24.84 -14.74 -17.60
CA GLY A 59 25.75 -14.80 -16.45
C GLY A 59 25.79 -16.16 -15.73
N ASN A 60 24.86 -17.06 -16.02
CA ASN A 60 24.60 -18.29 -15.26
C ASN A 60 25.30 -19.57 -15.78
N ALA A 61 26.25 -19.49 -16.70
CA ALA A 61 26.89 -20.68 -17.31
C ALA A 61 27.52 -21.69 -16.31
N GLN A 62 27.62 -21.36 -15.02
CA GLN A 62 28.14 -22.23 -13.96
C GLN A 62 27.39 -22.10 -12.62
N GLY A 63 26.07 -21.84 -12.63
CA GLY A 63 25.29 -21.71 -11.37
C GLY A 63 25.69 -20.51 -10.51
N LYS A 64 26.34 -19.50 -11.11
CA LYS A 64 26.67 -18.23 -10.47
C LYS A 64 25.59 -17.21 -10.76
N LYS A 65 25.03 -16.67 -9.68
CA LYS A 65 24.15 -15.49 -9.61
C LYS A 65 24.64 -14.36 -10.52
N CYS A 66 23.73 -13.61 -11.13
CA CYS A 66 24.02 -12.41 -11.92
C CYS A 66 24.88 -11.45 -11.08
N ASP A 67 26.12 -11.23 -11.49
CA ASP A 67 27.10 -10.44 -10.75
C ASP A 67 26.79 -8.93 -10.78
N CYS A 68 27.63 -8.09 -10.16
CA CYS A 68 27.38 -6.65 -10.12
C CYS A 68 27.40 -5.96 -11.50
N VAL A 69 28.14 -6.50 -12.47
CA VAL A 69 28.18 -5.94 -13.84
C VAL A 69 26.89 -6.28 -14.56
N CYS A 70 26.48 -7.56 -14.50
CA CYS A 70 25.20 -8.05 -14.96
C CYS A 70 24.03 -7.28 -14.33
N ALA A 71 24.04 -7.09 -13.01
CA ALA A 71 22.96 -6.42 -12.29
C ALA A 71 22.82 -4.94 -12.71
N LYS A 72 23.93 -4.22 -12.85
CA LYS A 72 23.92 -2.83 -13.35
C LYS A 72 23.28 -2.75 -14.73
N GLU A 73 23.67 -3.62 -15.65
CA GLU A 73 23.15 -3.62 -17.02
C GLU A 73 21.67 -4.05 -17.06
N CYS A 74 21.29 -5.07 -16.28
CA CYS A 74 19.90 -5.49 -16.13
C CYS A 74 19.03 -4.34 -15.61
N ALA A 75 19.51 -3.56 -14.63
CA ALA A 75 18.76 -2.42 -14.11
C ALA A 75 18.56 -1.31 -15.15
N ILE A 76 19.56 -1.05 -16.01
CA ILE A 76 19.45 -0.07 -17.10
C ILE A 76 18.41 -0.52 -18.13
N LEU A 77 18.50 -1.78 -18.59
CA LEU A 77 17.58 -2.37 -19.55
C LEU A 77 16.15 -2.43 -18.99
N TYR A 78 16.01 -2.84 -17.73
CA TYR A 78 14.75 -2.86 -17.03
C TYR A 78 14.09 -1.48 -16.99
N ASN A 79 14.81 -0.44 -16.58
CA ASN A 79 14.24 0.91 -16.48
C ASN A 79 13.78 1.46 -17.84
N LYS A 80 14.53 1.17 -18.91
CA LYS A 80 14.12 1.51 -20.28
C LYS A 80 12.79 0.81 -20.63
N ASN A 81 12.70 -0.48 -20.38
CA ASN A 81 11.52 -1.29 -20.67
C ASN A 81 10.32 -0.92 -19.77
N ARG A 82 10.58 -0.57 -18.51
CA ARG A 82 9.59 -0.06 -17.57
C ARG A 82 8.92 1.20 -18.11
N ASN A 83 9.69 2.17 -18.59
CA ASN A 83 9.11 3.40 -19.15
C ASN A 83 8.18 3.08 -20.33
N ILE A 84 8.58 2.16 -21.22
CA ILE A 84 7.74 1.71 -22.33
C ILE A 84 6.47 1.02 -21.83
N CYS A 85 6.56 0.20 -20.78
CA CYS A 85 5.40 -0.46 -20.17
C CYS A 85 4.40 0.56 -19.61
N LEU A 86 4.88 1.56 -18.86
CA LEU A 86 4.02 2.60 -18.28
C LEU A 86 3.36 3.47 -19.36
N GLU A 87 4.09 3.80 -20.44
CA GLU A 87 3.56 4.58 -21.57
C GLU A 87 2.51 3.80 -22.37
N SER A 88 2.75 2.52 -22.64
CA SER A 88 1.85 1.67 -23.44
C SER A 88 0.63 1.19 -22.67
N LYS A 89 0.68 1.18 -21.33
CA LYS A 89 -0.33 0.55 -20.44
C LYS A 89 -0.62 -0.91 -20.82
N ASP A 90 0.38 -1.57 -21.40
CA ASP A 90 0.31 -2.98 -21.75
C ASP A 90 0.49 -3.83 -20.50
N ASN A 91 -0.64 -4.27 -19.93
CA ASN A 91 -0.64 -5.01 -18.68
C ASN A 91 0.19 -6.29 -18.75
N ASP A 92 0.23 -6.97 -19.89
CA ASP A 92 0.94 -8.24 -20.04
C ASP A 92 2.45 -8.00 -20.06
N PHE A 93 2.93 -6.99 -20.80
CA PHE A 93 4.33 -6.57 -20.75
C PHE A 93 4.76 -6.13 -19.35
N CYS A 94 3.94 -5.29 -18.71
CA CYS A 94 4.22 -4.80 -17.36
C CYS A 94 4.24 -5.92 -16.32
N ASN A 95 3.37 -6.92 -16.46
CA ASN A 95 3.34 -8.10 -15.60
C ASN A 95 4.63 -8.91 -15.72
N GLU A 96 5.12 -9.13 -16.93
CA GLU A 96 6.39 -9.84 -17.15
C GLU A 96 7.59 -9.07 -16.59
N LEU A 97 7.63 -7.74 -16.76
CA LEU A 97 8.66 -6.92 -16.10
C LEU A 97 8.58 -7.02 -14.57
N GLU A 98 7.38 -7.07 -13.99
CA GLU A 98 7.23 -7.24 -12.54
C GLU A 98 7.78 -8.59 -12.06
N LYS A 99 7.66 -9.65 -12.86
CA LYS A 99 8.29 -10.95 -12.58
C LYS A 99 9.81 -10.88 -12.69
N PHE A 100 10.33 -10.21 -13.72
CA PHE A 100 11.76 -9.96 -13.84
C PHE A 100 12.32 -9.23 -12.62
N LYS A 101 11.59 -8.22 -12.13
CA LYS A 101 11.95 -7.49 -10.91
C LYS A 101 12.11 -8.43 -9.72
N LYS A 102 11.22 -9.38 -9.50
CA LYS A 102 11.35 -10.35 -8.39
C LYS A 102 12.65 -11.14 -8.49
N LYS A 103 12.96 -11.68 -9.68
CA LYS A 103 14.20 -12.44 -9.93
C LYS A 103 15.46 -11.60 -9.70
N TYR A 104 15.44 -10.35 -10.17
CA TYR A 104 16.53 -9.42 -9.93
C TYR A 104 16.71 -9.15 -8.43
N ASP A 105 15.64 -8.85 -7.71
CA ASP A 105 15.67 -8.54 -6.29
C ASP A 105 16.18 -9.73 -5.47
N GLU A 106 15.71 -10.94 -5.77
CA GLU A 106 16.21 -12.19 -5.19
C GLU A 106 17.71 -12.39 -5.47
N ASN A 107 18.15 -12.14 -6.70
CA ASN A 107 19.56 -12.18 -7.04
C ASN A 107 20.39 -11.15 -6.25
N MET A 108 19.86 -9.93 -6.04
CA MET A 108 20.53 -8.89 -5.26
C MET A 108 20.65 -9.20 -3.77
N LEU A 109 19.74 -10.00 -3.20
CA LEU A 109 19.88 -10.53 -1.83
C LEU A 109 21.03 -11.52 -1.71
N LEU A 110 21.33 -12.18 -2.82
CA LEU A 110 22.19 -13.34 -2.89
C LEU A 110 23.64 -13.01 -3.27
N ILE A 111 23.90 -11.85 -3.87
CA ILE A 111 25.25 -11.36 -4.23
C ILE A 111 25.75 -10.33 -3.21
N SER A 112 27.08 -10.18 -3.11
CA SER A 112 27.72 -9.14 -2.29
C SER A 112 27.30 -7.73 -2.71
N GLU A 113 27.42 -6.74 -1.82
CA GLU A 113 27.01 -5.35 -2.11
C GLU A 113 27.61 -4.81 -3.42
N CYS A 114 26.73 -4.48 -4.36
CA CYS A 114 27.09 -3.86 -5.64
C CYS A 114 26.96 -2.34 -5.54
N LYS A 115 28.08 -1.61 -5.58
CA LYS A 115 28.11 -0.15 -5.48
C LYS A 115 27.39 0.57 -6.64
N TYR A 116 27.29 -0.07 -7.80
CA TYR A 116 26.79 0.54 -9.05
C TYR A 116 25.50 -0.10 -9.57
N ALA A 117 24.85 -0.97 -8.80
CA ALA A 117 23.58 -1.59 -9.15
C ALA A 117 22.58 -1.36 -8.02
N PRO A 118 21.31 -1.04 -8.33
CA PRO A 118 20.30 -0.84 -7.30
C PRO A 118 20.03 -2.17 -6.56
N LYS A 119 19.79 -2.09 -5.24
CA LYS A 119 19.45 -3.26 -4.41
C LYS A 119 18.09 -3.87 -4.77
N SER A 120 17.19 -3.08 -5.37
CA SER A 120 15.90 -3.52 -5.87
C SER A 120 15.44 -2.62 -7.02
N LEU A 121 14.66 -3.16 -7.95
CA LEU A 121 14.10 -2.40 -9.07
C LEU A 121 12.77 -1.71 -8.69
N PRO A 122 12.39 -0.59 -9.33
CA PRO A 122 11.07 0.00 -9.12
C PRO A 122 9.95 -0.84 -9.75
N SER A 123 8.74 -0.84 -9.18
CA SER A 123 7.56 -1.55 -9.74
C SER A 123 7.30 -1.14 -11.18
N ALA A 124 7.13 -2.11 -12.08
CA ALA A 124 6.70 -1.91 -13.46
C ALA A 124 5.20 -1.62 -13.56
N LYS A 125 4.44 -1.91 -12.51
CA LYS A 125 3.03 -1.53 -12.42
C LYS A 125 2.92 -0.09 -11.95
N GLU A 126 2.08 0.70 -12.62
CA GLU A 126 1.62 1.97 -12.06
C GLU A 126 0.93 1.65 -10.73
N HIS A 127 1.51 2.12 -9.63
CA HIS A 127 0.68 2.41 -8.48
C HIS A 127 -0.19 3.57 -8.92
N ASP A 128 -1.50 3.35 -8.97
CA ASP A 128 -2.45 4.40 -9.26
C ASP A 128 -2.10 5.58 -8.36
N VAL A 129 -1.66 6.70 -8.94
CA VAL A 129 -1.23 7.90 -8.19
C VAL A 129 -2.36 8.33 -7.25
N SER A 130 -3.59 8.04 -7.66
CA SER A 130 -4.80 8.12 -6.86
C SER A 130 -4.67 7.33 -5.56
N VAL A 131 -4.20 6.08 -5.55
CA VAL A 131 -4.02 5.30 -4.32
C VAL A 131 -2.95 5.93 -3.42
N ILE A 132 -1.82 6.39 -3.96
CA ILE A 132 -0.76 7.00 -3.15
C ILE A 132 -1.23 8.31 -2.48
N ILE A 133 -2.06 9.10 -3.17
CA ILE A 133 -2.56 10.39 -2.67
C ILE A 133 -3.83 10.23 -1.83
N ILE A 134 -4.78 9.39 -2.25
CA ILE A 134 -6.09 9.22 -1.61
C ILE A 134 -5.96 8.46 -0.29
N THR A 135 -5.04 7.50 -0.18
CA THR A 135 -4.87 6.71 1.05
C THR A 135 -4.54 7.59 2.27
N PRO A 136 -3.51 8.47 2.25
CA PRO A 136 -3.24 9.33 3.40
C PRO A 136 -4.38 10.34 3.66
N ILE A 137 -5.00 10.90 2.63
CA ILE A 137 -6.13 11.84 2.77
C ILE A 137 -7.33 11.16 3.44
N SER A 138 -7.68 9.96 2.99
CA SER A 138 -8.81 9.20 3.53
C SER A 138 -8.62 8.86 5.00
N LEU A 139 -7.39 8.51 5.41
CA LEU A 139 -7.05 8.28 6.81
C LEU A 139 -7.21 9.55 7.66
N ILE A 140 -6.74 10.71 7.18
CA ILE A 140 -6.89 11.99 7.88
C ILE A 140 -8.37 12.35 8.05
N VAL A 141 -9.19 12.16 7.01
CA VAL A 141 -10.63 12.40 7.06
C VAL A 141 -11.31 11.48 8.08
N LEU A 142 -10.94 10.19 8.10
CA LEU A 142 -11.49 9.22 9.04
C LEU A 142 -11.18 9.59 10.50
N ILE A 143 -9.93 9.98 10.78
CA ILE A 143 -9.50 10.43 12.11
C ILE A 143 -10.24 11.71 12.50
N SER A 144 -10.35 12.67 11.58
CA SER A 144 -11.06 13.92 11.83
C SER A 144 -12.55 13.69 12.13
N PHE A 145 -13.19 12.80 11.37
CA PHE A 145 -14.60 12.47 11.55
C PHE A 145 -14.86 11.75 12.87
N THR A 146 -14.00 10.79 13.25
CA THR A 146 -14.11 10.11 14.54
C THR A 146 -13.92 11.07 15.71
N LEU A 147 -12.92 11.97 15.66
CA LEU A 147 -12.72 13.01 16.66
C LEU A 147 -13.92 13.95 16.76
N PHE A 148 -14.51 14.35 15.63
CA PHE A 148 -15.70 15.20 15.61
C PHE A 148 -16.91 14.54 16.30
N ILE A 149 -17.15 13.25 16.03
CA ILE A 149 -18.23 12.49 16.70
C ILE A 149 -17.97 12.41 18.21
N LEU A 150 -16.74 12.10 18.62
CA LEU A 150 -16.35 12.00 20.03
C LEU A 150 -16.51 13.35 20.74
N TYR A 151 -16.03 14.43 20.14
CA TYR A 151 -16.18 15.78 20.66
C TYR A 151 -17.65 16.16 20.83
N LYS A 152 -18.51 15.84 19.84
CA LYS A 152 -19.95 16.09 19.92
C LYS A 152 -20.61 15.30 21.05
N LYS A 153 -20.22 14.04 21.26
CA LYS A 153 -20.71 13.22 22.39
C LYS A 153 -20.23 13.78 23.73
N TYR A 154 -18.96 14.13 23.85
CA TYR A 154 -18.37 14.74 25.04
C TYR A 154 -19.06 16.05 25.41
N SER A 155 -19.29 16.93 24.42
CA SER A 155 -19.99 18.21 24.60
C SER A 155 -21.43 18.01 25.11
N LYS A 156 -22.17 17.04 24.54
CA LYS A 156 -23.50 16.68 25.04
C LYS A 156 -23.47 16.18 26.50
N ILE A 157 -22.50 15.34 26.86
CA ILE A 157 -22.33 14.85 28.23
C ILE A 157 -22.01 16.02 29.18
N LYS A 158 -21.08 16.90 28.80
CA LYS A 158 -20.71 18.10 29.57
C LYS A 158 -21.91 19.01 29.80
N ARG A 159 -22.71 19.27 28.76
CA ARG A 159 -23.94 20.07 28.87
C ARG A 159 -24.97 19.44 29.80
N LYS A 160 -25.19 18.12 29.71
CA LYS A 160 -26.08 17.40 30.64
C LYS A 160 -25.60 17.46 32.09
N LYS A 161 -24.29 17.29 32.33
CA LYS A 161 -23.68 17.42 33.67
C LYS A 161 -23.90 18.82 34.27
N ASN A 162 -23.76 19.87 33.45
CA ASN A 162 -23.98 21.25 33.91
C ASN A 162 -25.46 21.51 34.28
N ILE A 163 -26.40 20.97 33.50
CA ILE A 163 -27.84 21.09 33.81
C ILE A 163 -28.18 20.36 35.12
N TYR A 164 -27.66 19.14 35.31
CA TYR A 164 -27.89 18.38 36.54
C TYR A 164 -27.37 19.13 37.77
N LYS A 165 -26.14 19.68 37.71
CA LYS A 165 -25.57 20.49 38.79
C LYS A 165 -26.44 21.70 39.14
N HIS A 166 -27.00 22.37 38.13
CA HIS A 166 -27.87 23.52 38.36
C HIS A 166 -29.18 23.12 39.04
N ILE A 167 -29.78 22.01 38.63
CA ILE A 167 -31.01 21.47 39.24
C ILE A 167 -30.75 21.06 40.70
N GLU A 168 -29.62 20.42 40.97
CA GLU A 168 -29.21 20.00 42.32
C GLU A 168 -29.01 21.21 43.25
N GLN A 169 -28.32 22.26 42.78
CA GLN A 169 -28.17 23.51 43.53
C GLN A 169 -29.52 24.16 43.86
N GLN A 170 -30.42 24.23 42.87
CA GLN A 170 -31.73 24.84 43.05
C GLN A 170 -32.61 24.02 44.03
N SER A 171 -32.56 22.69 43.93
CA SER A 171 -33.23 21.79 44.88
C SER A 171 -32.73 22.00 46.30
N ASN A 172 -31.41 22.09 46.50
CA ASN A 172 -30.81 22.27 47.82
C ASN A 172 -31.18 23.64 48.43
N GLN A 173 -31.27 24.69 47.62
CA GLN A 173 -31.75 26.01 48.07
C GLN A 173 -33.21 25.94 48.54
N LEU A 174 -34.10 25.30 47.76
CA LEU A 174 -35.51 25.14 48.12
C LEU A 174 -35.71 24.29 49.39
N LEU A 175 -34.88 23.27 49.60
CA LEU A 175 -34.89 22.48 50.83
C LEU A 175 -34.45 23.29 52.03
N HIS A 176 -33.38 24.07 51.91
CA HIS A 176 -32.89 24.93 52.97
C HIS A 176 -33.92 26.00 53.37
N GLU A 177 -34.61 26.60 52.40
CA GLU A 177 -35.67 27.58 52.66
C GLU A 177 -36.86 26.93 53.40
N LYS A 178 -37.27 25.72 53.01
CA LYS A 178 -38.33 24.97 53.70
C LYS A 178 -37.96 24.61 55.14
N MET A 179 -36.73 24.17 55.38
CA MET A 179 -36.24 23.84 56.72
C MET A 179 -36.22 25.09 57.61
N TYR A 180 -35.66 26.19 57.11
CA TYR A 180 -35.63 27.47 57.84
C TYR A 180 -37.03 27.98 58.20
N ASN A 181 -37.98 27.88 57.26
CA ASN A 181 -39.36 28.28 57.51
C ASN A 181 -40.03 27.40 58.57
N MET A 182 -39.83 26.07 58.53
CA MET A 182 -40.35 25.16 59.57
C MET A 182 -39.78 25.47 60.97
N ASP A 183 -38.48 25.73 61.07
CA ASP A 183 -37.85 26.09 62.34
C ASP A 183 -38.40 27.41 62.89
N SER A 184 -38.60 28.41 62.03
CA SER A 184 -39.23 29.69 62.38
C SER A 184 -40.67 29.51 62.90
N TYR A 185 -41.48 28.68 62.23
CA TYR A 185 -42.84 28.37 62.69
C TYR A 185 -42.84 27.68 64.07
N ASN A 186 -41.93 26.72 64.29
CA ASN A 186 -41.80 26.02 65.57
C ASN A 186 -41.38 26.97 66.70
N ILE A 187 -40.41 27.85 66.46
CA ILE A 187 -39.97 28.87 67.44
C ILE A 187 -41.14 29.78 67.81
N LYS A 188 -41.91 30.25 66.81
CA LYS A 188 -43.07 31.11 67.05
C LYS A 188 -44.17 30.40 67.85
N TYR A 189 -44.41 29.12 67.59
CA TYR A 189 -45.38 28.32 68.32
C TYR A 189 -44.96 28.14 69.80
N GLN A 190 -43.69 27.87 70.06
CA GLN A 190 -43.15 27.72 71.41
C GLN A 190 -43.18 29.04 72.21
N MET A 191 -42.89 30.18 71.58
CA MET A 191 -42.99 31.50 72.23
C MET A 191 -44.41 31.84 72.67
N ASN A 192 -45.42 31.48 71.86
CA ASN A 192 -46.82 31.72 72.20
C ASN A 192 -47.30 30.83 73.36
N HIS A 193 -46.77 29.62 73.48
CA HIS A 193 -47.18 28.67 74.54
C HIS A 193 -46.53 28.95 75.90
N HIS A 194 -45.34 29.56 75.94
CA HIS A 194 -44.66 29.96 77.18
C HIS A 194 -45.11 31.32 77.74
N SER A 195 -45.94 32.06 77.00
CA SER A 195 -46.45 33.40 77.39
C SER A 195 -47.88 33.34 77.98
N SER A 196 -48.39 32.15 78.32
CA SER A 196 -49.69 31.92 78.98
C SER A 196 -49.54 31.35 80.37
#